data_AF-A0A2W5QJN6-F1
#
_entry.id   AF-A0A2W5QJN6-F1
#
_cell.length_a   1.000
_cell.length_b   1.000
_cell.length_c   1.000
_cell.angle_alpha   90.00
_cell.angle_beta   90.00
_cell.angle_gamma   90.00
#
_symmetry.space_group_name_H-M   'P 1'
#
loop_
_entity.id
_entity.type
_entity.pdbx_description
1 polymer ?
#
loop_
_entity_poly.entity_id
_entity_poly.type
_entity_poly.pdbx_seq_one_letter_code
_entity_poly.pdbx_strand_id
1 'polypeptide(L)'
;MPDTAAAQRMIEVMLARFDSDDAWQSQLSQQERMAARKSLESSRLLMGVVGDLMQPPLDARHPKRAEERLKTLLENIKSAARTAYEAGLLLTGVD
;
A
#
# COMPACT_ATOMS: atom_id res chain seq x y z
N MET A 1 20.76 -2.27 0.82
CA MET A 1 19.34 -2.57 1.06
C MET A 1 18.56 -1.28 0.82
N PRO A 2 17.50 -1.27 -0.02
CA PRO A 2 16.65 -0.09 -0.16
C PRO A 2 16.06 0.30 1.21
N ASP A 3 15.99 1.60 1.51
CA ASP A 3 15.43 2.12 2.77
C ASP A 3 13.90 2.08 2.71
N THR A 4 13.35 0.91 2.99
CA THR A 4 11.91 0.66 3.01
C THR A 4 11.19 1.50 4.05
N ALA A 5 11.87 1.87 5.14
CA ALA A 5 11.33 2.71 6.19
C ALA A 5 11.20 4.17 5.72
N ALA A 6 12.16 4.70 4.96
CA ALA A 6 12.03 6.01 4.34
C ALA A 6 10.88 6.05 3.32
N ALA A 7 10.74 4.99 2.52
CA ALA A 7 9.63 4.88 1.56
C ALA A 7 8.26 4.83 2.27
N GLN A 8 8.12 4.05 3.35
CA GLN A 8 6.90 4.01 4.15
C GLN A 8 6.55 5.38 4.74
N ARG A 9 7.52 6.06 5.37
CA ARG A 9 7.31 7.42 5.91
C ARG A 9 6.87 8.40 4.84
N MET A 10 7.46 8.32 3.65
CA MET A 10 7.08 9.20 2.55
C MET A 10 5.63 8.94 2.08
N ILE A 11 5.22 7.68 1.99
CA ILE A 11 3.83 7.31 1.66
C ILE A 11 2.86 7.81 2.74
N GLU A 12 3.19 7.66 4.02
CA GLU A 12 2.36 8.15 5.13
C GLU A 12 2.18 9.67 5.11
N VAL A 13 3.26 10.42 4.86
CA VAL A 13 3.20 11.88 4.69
C VAL A 13 2.31 12.25 3.51
N MET A 14 2.41 11.53 2.39
CA MET A 14 1.57 11.79 1.22
C MET A 14 0.09 11.49 1.51
N LEU A 15 -0.23 10.39 2.18
CA LEU A 15 -1.61 10.06 2.59
C LEU A 15 -2.18 11.12 3.54
N ALA A 16 -1.41 11.54 4.54
CA ALA A 16 -1.83 12.60 5.47
C ALA A 16 -2.14 13.91 4.73
N ARG A 17 -1.39 14.23 3.67
CA ARG A 17 -1.66 15.41 2.81
C ARG A 17 -2.94 15.29 1.98
N PHE A 18 -3.39 14.07 1.67
CA PHE A 18 -4.69 13.85 1.02
C PHE A 18 -5.84 14.08 1.99
N ASP A 19 -5.68 13.68 3.26
CA ASP A 19 -6.72 13.82 4.26
C ASP A 19 -6.83 15.26 4.82
N SER A 20 -5.81 16.11 4.61
CA SER A 20 -5.73 17.46 5.18
C SER A 20 -6.30 18.59 4.30
N ASP A 21 -7.07 18.28 3.24
CA ASP A 21 -7.90 19.14 2.33
C ASP A 21 -7.35 20.49 1.77
N ASP A 22 -6.23 21.02 2.25
CA ASP A 22 -5.78 22.39 1.97
C ASP A 22 -4.62 22.49 0.97
N ALA A 23 -3.98 21.39 0.58
CA ALA A 23 -2.75 21.46 -0.22
C ALA A 23 -2.92 21.26 -1.75
N TRP A 24 -4.07 20.75 -2.22
CA TRP A 24 -4.24 20.30 -3.63
C TRP A 24 -5.34 21.02 -4.41
N GLN A 25 -5.79 22.19 -3.93
CA GLN A 25 -7.05 22.81 -4.36
C GLN A 25 -7.13 23.38 -5.79
N SER A 26 -6.14 23.23 -6.67
CA SER A 26 -6.17 23.97 -7.95
C SER A 26 -6.15 23.17 -9.26
N GLN A 27 -5.78 21.88 -9.30
CA GLN A 27 -5.53 21.22 -10.62
C GLN A 27 -6.09 19.80 -10.80
N LEU A 28 -6.45 19.07 -9.74
CA LEU A 28 -6.90 17.68 -9.84
C LEU A 28 -8.37 17.53 -9.49
N SER A 29 -9.10 16.77 -10.31
CA SER A 29 -10.47 16.34 -10.05
C SER A 29 -10.57 15.45 -8.80
N GLN A 30 -11.76 15.37 -8.21
CA GLN A 30 -12.02 14.49 -7.05
C GLN A 30 -11.68 13.02 -7.36
N GLN A 31 -11.93 12.59 -8.60
CA GLN A 31 -11.67 11.24 -9.06
C GLN A 31 -10.16 10.94 -9.13
N GLU A 32 -9.36 11.86 -9.67
CA GLU A 32 -7.90 11.75 -9.68
C GLU A 32 -7.31 11.74 -8.27
N ARG A 33 -7.87 12.55 -7.35
CA ARG A 33 -7.46 12.54 -5.94
C ARG A 33 -7.73 11.19 -5.28
N MET A 34 -8.92 10.62 -5.51
CA MET A 34 -9.27 9.32 -4.96
C MET A 34 -8.40 8.19 -5.54
N ALA A 35 -8.10 8.24 -6.85
CA ALA A 35 -7.20 7.30 -7.49
C ALA A 35 -5.77 7.38 -6.93
N ALA A 36 -5.26 8.59 -6.72
CA ALA A 36 -3.95 8.81 -6.11
C ALA A 36 -3.90 8.30 -4.66
N ARG A 37 -4.95 8.55 -3.87
CA ARG A 37 -5.09 8.04 -2.50
C ARG A 37 -5.06 6.50 -2.48
N LYS A 38 -5.86 5.84 -3.31
CA LYS A 38 -5.87 4.37 -3.42
C LYS A 38 -4.51 3.81 -3.88
N SER A 39 -3.84 4.48 -4.82
CA SER A 39 -2.51 4.08 -5.28
C SER A 39 -1.47 4.13 -4.14
N LEU A 40 -1.53 5.15 -3.29
CA LEU A 40 -0.68 5.28 -2.11
C LEU A 40 -1.03 4.25 -1.02
N GLU A 41 -2.31 3.97 -0.80
CA GLU A 41 -2.76 2.91 0.12
C GLU A 41 -2.24 1.53 -0.30
N SER A 42 -2.35 1.20 -1.60
CA SER A 42 -1.79 -0.03 -2.18
C SER A 42 -0.28 -0.11 -1.96
N SER A 43 0.43 1.00 -2.23
CA SER A 43 1.88 1.09 -2.02
C SER A 43 2.26 0.89 -0.55
N ARG A 44 1.50 1.46 0.39
CA ARG A 44 1.71 1.27 1.84
C ARG A 44 1.62 -0.21 2.23
N LEU A 45 0.60 -0.91 1.74
CA LEU A 45 0.39 -2.34 2.00
C LEU A 45 1.56 -3.18 1.46
N LEU A 46 1.98 -2.94 0.22
CA LEU A 46 3.12 -3.64 -0.39
C LEU A 46 4.42 -3.39 0.36
N MET A 47 4.67 -2.15 0.78
CA MET A 47 5.86 -1.83 1.56
C MET A 47 5.85 -2.51 2.93
N GLY A 48 4.68 -2.67 3.55
CA GLY A 48 4.51 -3.50 4.76
C GLY A 48 4.90 -4.96 4.51
N VAL A 49 4.40 -5.56 3.44
CA VAL A 49 4.75 -6.94 3.04
C VAL A 49 6.25 -7.09 2.78
N VAL A 50 6.87 -6.14 2.09
CA VAL A 50 8.33 -6.14 1.85
C VAL A 50 9.08 -6.04 3.18
N GLY A 51 8.66 -5.15 4.08
CA GLY A 51 9.22 -5.02 5.42
C GLY A 51 9.18 -6.33 6.18
N ASP A 52 8.03 -7.00 6.18
CA ASP A 52 7.87 -8.30 6.81
C ASP A 52 8.76 -9.35 6.16
N LEU A 53 8.82 -9.45 4.83
CA LEU A 53 9.67 -10.42 4.12
C LEU A 53 11.17 -10.22 4.36
N MET A 54 11.61 -8.97 4.55
CA MET A 54 13.00 -8.65 4.85
C MET A 54 13.39 -8.97 6.30
N GLN A 55 12.42 -9.10 7.21
CA GLN A 55 12.70 -9.52 8.57
C GLN A 55 13.03 -11.02 8.65
N PRO A 56 14.07 -11.39 9.41
CA PRO A 56 14.39 -12.79 9.65
C PRO A 56 13.14 -13.54 10.16
N PRO A 57 12.81 -14.71 9.61
CA PRO A 57 11.69 -15.50 10.11
C PRO A 57 11.97 -15.93 11.55
N LEU A 58 11.32 -15.27 12.51
CA LEU A 58 11.31 -15.69 13.92
C LEU A 58 10.74 -17.12 14.08
N ASP A 59 9.90 -17.53 13.13
CA ASP A 59 9.24 -18.83 13.08
C ASP A 59 10.02 -19.92 12.34
N ALA A 60 11.32 -19.74 12.06
CA ALA A 60 12.11 -20.74 11.32
C ALA A 60 12.10 -22.15 11.93
N ARG A 61 11.73 -22.29 13.22
CA ARG A 61 11.60 -23.55 13.95
C ARG A 61 10.16 -24.10 14.03
N HIS A 62 9.17 -23.39 13.48
CA HIS A 62 7.75 -23.71 13.58
C HIS A 62 7.06 -23.65 12.20
N PRO A 63 7.01 -24.75 11.43
CA PRO A 63 6.56 -24.74 10.03
C PRO A 63 5.10 -24.26 9.87
N LYS A 64 4.21 -24.56 10.82
CA LYS A 64 2.82 -24.08 10.79
C LYS A 64 2.73 -22.55 10.88
N ARG A 65 3.57 -21.93 11.73
CA ARG A 65 3.61 -20.46 11.86
C ARG A 65 4.20 -19.79 10.62
N ALA A 66 5.19 -20.44 10.00
CA ALA A 66 5.74 -19.97 8.72
C ALA A 66 4.67 -20.01 7.60
N GLU A 67 3.85 -21.07 7.54
CA GLU A 67 2.74 -21.18 6.58
C GLU A 67 1.66 -20.11 6.83
N GLU A 68 1.25 -19.92 8.09
CA GLU A 68 0.29 -18.88 8.48
C GLU A 68 0.78 -17.48 8.11
N ARG A 69 2.04 -17.16 8.42
CA ARG A 69 2.66 -15.89 8.00
C ARG A 69 2.62 -15.71 6.50
N LEU A 70 2.97 -16.73 5.72
CA LEU A 70 2.93 -16.64 4.25
C LEU A 70 1.50 -16.41 3.74
N LYS A 71 0.50 -17.07 4.32
CA LYS A 71 -0.91 -16.82 3.99
C LYS A 71 -1.31 -15.37 4.25
N THR A 72 -0.94 -14.83 5.42
CA THR A 72 -1.19 -13.42 5.75
C THR A 72 -0.53 -12.47 4.75
N LEU A 73 0.73 -12.70 4.38
CA LEU A 73 1.43 -11.89 3.39
C LEU A 73 0.76 -11.95 2.02
N LEU A 74 0.30 -13.13 1.59
CA LEU A 74 -0.44 -13.29 0.34
C LEU A 74 -1.77 -12.54 0.34
N GLU A 75 -2.53 -12.58 1.43
CA GLU A 75 -3.78 -11.81 1.55
C GLU A 75 -3.52 -10.30 1.52
N ASN A 76 -2.44 -9.82 2.15
CA ASN A 76 -2.03 -8.42 2.06
C ASN A 76 -1.66 -8.01 0.62
N ILE A 77 -0.95 -8.88 -0.12
CA ILE A 77 -0.64 -8.66 -1.55
C ILE A 77 -1.92 -8.57 -2.39
N LYS A 78 -2.86 -9.50 -2.19
CA LYS A 78 -4.14 -9.48 -2.91
C LYS A 78 -4.95 -8.23 -2.60
N SER A 79 -4.98 -7.80 -1.34
CA SER A 79 -5.63 -6.57 -0.92
C SER A 79 -5.00 -5.36 -1.63
N ALA A 80 -3.67 -5.25 -1.64
CA ALA A 80 -2.97 -4.19 -2.34
C ALA A 80 -3.26 -4.18 -3.85
N ALA A 81 -3.29 -5.35 -4.50
CA ALA A 81 -3.60 -5.49 -5.92
C ALA A 81 -5.02 -5.02 -6.23
N ARG A 82 -6.00 -5.37 -5.38
CA ARG A 82 -7.38 -4.90 -5.51
C ARG A 82 -7.46 -3.37 -5.37
N THR A 83 -6.80 -2.79 -4.39
CA THR A 83 -6.79 -1.33 -4.21
C THR A 83 -6.16 -0.61 -5.42
N ALA A 84 -5.08 -1.16 -5.99
CA ALA A 84 -4.47 -0.62 -7.21
C ALA A 84 -5.39 -0.73 -8.43
N TYR A 85 -6.12 -1.84 -8.54
CA TYR A 85 -7.12 -2.01 -9.60
C TYR A 85 -8.25 -0.98 -9.48
N GLU A 86 -8.79 -0.76 -8.28
CA GLU A 86 -9.80 0.28 -8.02
C GLU A 86 -9.28 1.69 -8.34
N ALA A 87 -7.99 1.97 -8.06
CA ALA A 87 -7.36 3.22 -8.49
C ALA A 87 -7.33 3.35 -10.02
N GLY A 88 -7.02 2.26 -10.72
CA GLY A 88 -7.03 2.20 -12.18
C GLY A 88 -8.41 2.47 -12.77
N LEU A 89 -9.47 1.84 -12.24
CA LEU A 89 -10.85 2.07 -12.68
C LEU A 89 -11.27 3.55 -12.53
N LEU A 90 -10.88 4.16 -11.41
CA LEU A 90 -11.10 5.59 -11.20
C LEU A 90 -10.39 6.44 -12.26
N LEU A 91 -9.25 6.03 -12.81
CA LEU A 91 -8.56 6.83 -13.83
C LEU A 91 -9.06 6.56 -15.26
N THR A 92 -9.54 5.35 -15.54
CA THR A 92 -10.00 4.97 -16.88
C THR A 92 -11.48 5.24 -17.11
N GLY A 93 -12.27 5.43 -16.05
CA GLY A 93 -13.72 5.65 -16.14
C GLY A 93 -14.48 4.44 -16.68
N VAL A 94 -13.88 3.25 -16.58
CA VAL A 94 -14.50 1.98 -16.97
C VAL A 94 -15.12 1.38 -15.72
N ASP A 95 -16.45 1.38 -15.64
CA ASP A 95 -17.26 0.63 -14.66
C ASP A 95 -17.83 -0.65 -15.28
#